data_AF-A0AAW4GDZ8-F1
#
_entry.id   AF-A0AAW4GDZ8-F1
#
_cell.length_a   1.000
_cell.length_b   1.000
_cell.length_c   1.000
_cell.angle_alpha   90.00
_cell.angle_beta   90.00
_cell.angle_gamma   90.00
#
_symmetry.space_group_name_H-M   'P 1'
#
loop_
_entity.id
_entity.type
_entity.pdbx_description
1 polymer ?
#
loop_
_entity_poly.entity_id
_entity_poly.type
_entity_poly.pdbx_seq_one_letter_code
_entity_poly.pdbx_strand_id
1 'polypeptide(L)'
;MAEFKYKPYYAFNGASRADPFRDHLEKEEVERNLRLFFDEIGYYFEGGQCMIERDDDGVLSITTDLAEPECDERVKRCLNGLDLFATKIHGR
;
A
#
# COMPACT_ATOMS: atom_id res chain seq x y z
N MET A 1 -14.92 8.92 11.24
CA MET A 1 -13.79 8.10 10.78
C MET A 1 -14.29 6.78 10.23
N ALA A 2 -13.93 6.48 8.99
CA ALA A 2 -14.12 5.16 8.37
C ALA A 2 -12.81 4.37 8.48
N GLU A 3 -12.93 3.05 8.56
CA GLU A 3 -11.79 2.13 8.55
C GLU A 3 -11.64 1.51 7.15
N PHE A 4 -10.44 1.61 6.59
CA PHE A 4 -10.08 1.03 5.30
C PHE A 4 -8.94 0.03 5.48
N LYS A 5 -9.08 -1.16 4.88
CA LYS A 5 -8.10 -2.25 5.04
C LYS A 5 -7.42 -2.62 3.73
N TYR A 6 -6.11 -2.74 3.75
CA TYR A 6 -5.28 -3.01 2.59
C TYR A 6 -4.27 -4.12 2.90
N LYS A 7 -4.16 -5.10 2.01
CA LYS A 7 -3.09 -6.11 2.06
C LYS A 7 -2.12 -5.88 0.91
N PRO A 8 -0.91 -5.37 1.16
CA PRO A 8 0.08 -5.15 0.13
C PRO A 8 0.65 -6.48 -0.38
N TYR A 9 0.97 -6.55 -1.67
CA TYR A 9 1.60 -7.69 -2.30
C TYR A 9 2.42 -7.28 -3.52
N TYR A 10 3.39 -8.11 -3.88
CA TYR A 10 4.13 -7.97 -5.13
C TYR A 10 3.52 -8.85 -6.22
N ALA A 11 3.42 -8.33 -7.44
CA ALA A 11 3.01 -9.09 -8.61
C ALA A 11 3.75 -8.61 -9.86
N PHE A 12 4.46 -9.53 -10.51
CA PHE A 12 5.15 -9.28 -11.77
C PHE A 12 4.39 -9.94 -12.93
N ASN A 13 3.87 -9.11 -13.84
CA ASN A 13 3.20 -9.57 -15.06
C ASN A 13 4.03 -9.29 -16.33
N GLY A 14 5.34 -9.04 -16.17
CA GLY A 14 6.21 -8.58 -17.24
C GLY A 14 6.10 -7.08 -17.52
N ALA A 15 6.95 -6.62 -18.45
CA ALA A 15 6.90 -5.27 -18.98
C ALA A 15 5.55 -5.02 -19.67
N SER A 16 4.94 -3.86 -19.38
CA SER A 16 3.67 -3.46 -19.96
C SER A 16 3.84 -2.23 -20.85
N ARG A 17 2.81 -1.83 -21.60
CA ARG A 17 2.86 -0.55 -22.34
C ARG A 17 3.04 0.66 -21.43
N ALA A 18 2.53 0.58 -20.20
CA ALA A 18 2.65 1.65 -19.21
C ALA A 18 4.00 1.62 -18.48
N ASP A 19 4.65 0.46 -18.45
CA ASP A 19 5.95 0.26 -17.80
C ASP A 19 6.79 -0.75 -18.62
N PRO A 20 7.41 -0.29 -19.73
CA PRO A 20 8.12 -1.16 -20.67
C PRO A 20 9.49 -1.61 -20.15
N PHE A 21 9.97 -1.02 -19.05
CA PHE A 21 11.26 -1.33 -18.43
C PHE A 21 11.10 -1.97 -17.05
N ARG A 22 9.91 -2.46 -16.72
CA ARG A 22 9.66 -3.12 -15.45
C ARG A 22 10.43 -4.43 -15.36
N ASP A 23 11.31 -4.50 -14.38
CA ASP A 23 12.09 -5.69 -14.07
C ASP A 23 11.48 -6.48 -12.90
N HIS A 24 11.84 -7.76 -12.83
CA HIS A 24 11.43 -8.63 -11.74
C HIS A 24 12.21 -8.27 -10.47
N LEU A 25 11.50 -8.07 -9.36
CA LEU A 25 12.10 -7.88 -8.05
C LEU A 25 12.45 -9.23 -7.45
N GLU A 26 13.67 -9.35 -6.96
CA GLU A 26 14.08 -10.53 -6.22
C GLU A 26 13.33 -10.62 -4.88
N LYS A 27 13.24 -11.83 -4.32
CA LYS A 27 12.50 -12.07 -3.07
C LYS A 27 12.91 -11.11 -1.95
N GLU A 28 14.21 -10.89 -1.78
CA GLU A 28 14.76 -9.99 -0.76
C GLU A 28 14.32 -8.55 -0.96
N GLU A 29 14.17 -8.12 -2.22
CA GLU A 29 13.70 -6.79 -2.58
C GLU A 29 12.21 -6.64 -2.32
N VAL A 30 11.42 -7.66 -2.63
CA VAL A 30 10.00 -7.71 -2.29
C VAL A 30 9.80 -7.59 -0.79
N GLU A 31 10.54 -8.36 0.00
CA GLU A 31 10.45 -8.32 1.47
C GLU A 31 10.89 -6.96 2.03
N ARG A 32 11.95 -6.36 1.47
CA ARG A 32 12.39 -5.00 1.81
C ARG A 32 11.31 -3.98 1.50
N ASN A 33 10.75 -4.00 0.30
CA ASN A 33 9.75 -3.04 -0.16
C ASN A 33 8.46 -3.16 0.66
N LEU A 34 8.01 -4.37 0.99
CA LEU A 34 6.87 -4.57 1.89
C LEU A 34 7.11 -3.97 3.28
N ARG A 35 8.33 -4.07 3.82
CA ARG A 35 8.68 -3.43 5.10
C ARG A 35 8.69 -1.91 4.98
N LEU A 36 9.29 -1.38 3.91
CA LEU A 36 9.32 0.06 3.63
C LEU A 36 7.92 0.64 3.49
N PHE A 37 6.97 -0.08 2.89
CA PHE A 37 5.58 0.36 2.80
C PHE A 37 4.98 0.67 4.18
N PHE A 38 5.17 -0.22 5.16
CA PHE A 38 4.64 0.00 6.51
C PHE A 38 5.36 1.13 7.27
N ASP A 39 6.63 1.36 6.97
CA ASP A 39 7.43 2.43 7.57
C ASP A 39 7.04 3.80 6.97
N GLU A 40 6.82 3.85 5.66
CA GLU A 40 6.62 5.10 4.92
C GLU A 40 5.16 5.56 4.85
N ILE A 41 4.18 4.65 4.97
CA ILE A 41 2.78 4.98 4.76
C ILE A 41 2.29 6.11 5.68
N GLY A 42 2.84 6.23 6.89
CA GLY A 42 2.53 7.32 7.82
C GLY A 42 2.78 8.71 7.22
N TYR A 43 3.85 8.88 6.45
CA TYR A 43 4.20 10.16 5.81
C TYR A 43 3.15 10.61 4.79
N TYR A 44 2.43 9.68 4.15
CA TYR A 44 1.37 10.00 3.20
C TYR A 44 0.07 10.49 3.87
N PHE A 45 -0.04 10.31 5.18
CA PHE A 45 -1.16 10.77 5.99
C PHE A 45 -0.79 11.87 6.99
N GLU A 46 0.44 12.39 6.93
CA GLU A 46 0.85 13.54 7.72
C GLU A 46 -0.08 14.74 7.47
N GLY A 47 -0.42 15.45 8.54
CA GLY A 47 -1.35 16.59 8.51
C GLY A 47 -2.84 16.24 8.60
N GLY A 48 -3.22 14.95 8.66
CA GLY A 48 -4.59 14.50 8.90
C GLY A 48 -4.78 13.79 10.24
N GLN A 49 -6.03 13.71 10.71
CA GLN A 49 -6.39 12.75 11.77
C GLN A 49 -6.54 11.36 11.13
N CYS A 50 -5.54 10.52 11.35
CA CYS A 50 -5.57 9.12 10.95
C CYS A 50 -4.91 8.26 12.03
N MET A 51 -5.39 7.03 12.14
CA MET A 51 -4.77 5.96 12.91
C MET A 51 -4.42 4.84 11.93
N ILE A 52 -3.17 4.42 11.96
CA ILE A 52 -2.64 3.40 11.06
C ILE A 52 -2.16 2.24 11.92
N GLU A 53 -2.72 1.06 11.68
CA GLU A 53 -2.41 -0.16 12.41
C GLU A 53 -2.04 -1.26 11.43
N ARG A 54 -1.08 -2.11 11.82
CA ARG A 54 -0.68 -3.29 11.07
C ARG A 54 -0.95 -4.51 11.93
N ASP A 55 -1.62 -5.49 11.34
CA ASP A 55 -1.83 -6.81 11.94
C ASP A 55 -0.69 -7.80 11.57
N ASP A 56 -0.57 -8.89 12.34
CA ASP A 56 0.39 -9.97 12.12
C ASP A 56 0.26 -10.62 10.72
N ASP A 57 -0.95 -10.61 10.13
CA ASP A 57 -1.21 -11.08 8.76
C ASP A 57 -0.71 -10.12 7.66
N GLY A 58 -0.07 -9.00 8.03
CA GLY A 58 0.40 -7.97 7.12
C GLY A 58 -0.72 -7.15 6.50
N VAL A 59 -1.87 -7.06 7.18
CA VAL A 59 -2.99 -6.19 6.78
C VAL A 59 -2.79 -4.83 7.42
N LEU A 60 -2.83 -3.78 6.60
CA LEU A 60 -2.86 -2.40 7.02
C LEU A 60 -4.31 -1.96 7.25
N SER A 61 -4.62 -1.44 8.43
CA SER A 61 -5.90 -0.81 8.76
C SER A 61 -5.68 0.68 8.95
N ILE A 62 -6.41 1.51 8.20
CA ILE A 62 -6.33 2.96 8.26
C ILE A 62 -7.71 3.48 8.70
N THR A 63 -7.77 4.07 9.88
CA THR A 63 -8.96 4.75 10.39
C THR A 63 -8.78 6.26 10.20
N THR A 64 -9.61 6.89 9.38
CA THR A 64 -9.47 8.31 9.04
C THR A 64 -10.81 8.96 8.67
N ASP A 65 -10.89 10.29 8.69
CA ASP A 65 -12.06 11.06 8.22
C ASP A 65 -12.04 11.36 6.72
N LEU A 66 -10.97 10.95 6.02
CA LEU A 66 -10.87 11.09 4.57
C LEU A 66 -11.94 10.24 3.88
N ALA A 67 -12.41 10.75 2.74
CA ALA A 67 -13.22 9.95 1.84
C ALA A 67 -12.38 8.78 1.29
N GLU A 68 -13.04 7.64 1.08
CA GLU A 68 -12.43 6.44 0.50
C GLU A 68 -11.49 6.70 -0.70
N PRO A 69 -11.90 7.43 -1.76
CA PRO A 69 -11.01 7.64 -2.91
C PRO A 69 -9.75 8.43 -2.56
N GLU A 70 -9.80 9.32 -1.56
CA GLU A 70 -8.62 10.06 -1.12
C GLU A 70 -7.67 9.16 -0.31
N CYS A 71 -8.22 8.28 0.54
CA CYS A 71 -7.42 7.28 1.25
C CYS A 71 -6.74 6.31 0.26
N ASP A 72 -7.51 5.79 -0.71
CA ASP A 72 -7.02 4.89 -1.75
C ASP A 72 -5.89 5.52 -2.58
N GLU A 73 -6.02 6.80 -2.96
CA GLU A 73 -4.98 7.51 -3.72
C GLU A 73 -3.69 7.73 -2.90
N ARG A 74 -3.79 8.01 -1.59
CA ARG A 74 -2.61 8.14 -0.71
C ARG A 74 -1.88 6.80 -0.58
N VAL A 75 -2.61 5.72 -0.33
CA VAL A 75 -2.05 4.36 -0.24
C VAL A 75 -1.40 3.96 -1.55
N LYS A 76 -2.07 4.21 -2.69
CA LYS A 76 -1.55 3.91 -4.02
C LYS A 76 -0.25 4.63 -4.34
N ARG A 77 -0.10 5.89 -3.93
CA ARG A 77 1.17 6.64 -4.12
C ARG A 77 2.34 5.99 -3.40
N CYS A 78 2.13 5.52 -2.17
CA CYS A 78 3.15 4.79 -1.41
C CYS A 78 3.49 3.45 -2.09
N LEU A 79 2.48 2.67 -2.48
CA LEU A 79 2.67 1.38 -3.16
C LEU A 79 3.42 1.51 -4.48
N ASN A 80 3.05 2.48 -5.31
CA ASN A 80 3.70 2.70 -6.61
C ASN A 80 5.19 3.06 -6.47
N GLY A 81 5.58 3.78 -5.41
CA GLY A 81 6.99 4.09 -5.15
C GLY A 81 7.83 2.85 -4.84
N LEU A 82 7.19 1.74 -4.48
CA LEU A 82 7.82 0.49 -4.05
C LEU A 82 7.55 -0.68 -5.01
N ASP A 83 6.95 -0.41 -6.17
CA ASP A 83 6.46 -1.43 -7.14
C ASP A 83 5.56 -2.51 -6.48
N LEU A 84 4.72 -2.07 -5.55
CA LEU A 84 3.76 -2.92 -4.85
C LEU A 84 2.33 -2.66 -5.33
N PHE A 85 1.46 -3.63 -5.06
CA PHE A 85 0.01 -3.54 -5.22
C PHE A 85 -0.66 -3.77 -3.87
N ALA A 86 -1.97 -3.53 -3.78
CA ALA A 86 -2.73 -3.93 -2.61
C ALA A 86 -4.11 -4.47 -2.98
N THR A 87 -4.57 -5.45 -2.22
CA THR A 87 -5.96 -5.91 -2.23
C THR A 87 -6.69 -5.21 -1.09
N LYS A 88 -7.78 -4.53 -1.43
CA LYS A 88 -8.65 -3.90 -0.44
C LYS A 88 -9.56 -4.93 0.19
N ILE A 89 -9.52 -5.04 1.51
CA ILE A 89 -10.33 -6.00 2.28
C ILE A 89 -11.60 -5.27 2.71
N HIS A 90 -12.72 -5.61 2.08
CA HIS A 90 -14.03 -5.15 2.53
C HIS A 90 -14.56 -6.18 3.52
N GLY A 91 -14.78 -5.75 4.78
CA GLY A 91 -15.51 -6.54 5.75
C GLY A 91 -16.92 -6.83 5.20
N ARG A 92 -17.34 -8.09 5.27
CA ARG A 92 -18.64 -8.56 4.80
C ARG A 92 -19.74 -8.24 5.81
#